data_AF-A0A5C3EP57-F1
#
_entry.id   AF-A0A5C3EP57-F1
#
_cell.length_a   1.000
_cell.length_b   1.000
_cell.length_c   1.000
_cell.angle_alpha   90.00
_cell.angle_beta   90.00
_cell.angle_gamma   90.00
#
_symmetry.space_group_name_H-M   'P 1'
#
loop_
_entity.id
_entity.type
_entity.pdbx_description
1 polymer ?
#
loop_
_entity_poly.entity_id
_entity_poly.type
_entity_poly.pdbx_seq_one_letter_code
_entity_poly.pdbx_strand_id
1 'polypeptide(L)'
;MASTSTNSTATSSRNAASSLPEATSRQLSKRQQYDTMLNAEAGQSSSSTSLGSPSSHPSYPAVAPLCRRYPTQASAVFQTYLDLKNGAAAWDTVEPIALSTPPQSHLGAPNERVEKDLSSLSDAEAEALVQERLEALKKRVARLGLVNSSGKGAEGEQEEEEEELLKAGLAAIKGRRKDAKAYEIVIPLTITQHLRASQFKAIFTLIDAHAATCPSGEQVDTSHVLLAIIAPDSTLVYYLVSQGMVKPIN
;
A
#
# COMPACT_ATOMS: atom_id res chain seq x y z
N MET A 1 51.76 -77.29 26.20
CA MET A 1 52.90 -77.00 27.11
C MET A 1 53.73 -75.90 26.49
N ALA A 2 53.98 -74.81 27.23
CA ALA A 2 54.94 -73.71 26.96
C ALA A 2 54.79 -72.97 25.61
N SER A 3 55.10 -71.69 25.42
CA SER A 3 55.44 -70.54 26.26
C SER A 3 55.41 -69.32 25.31
N THR A 4 54.88 -68.21 25.82
CA THR A 4 55.40 -66.83 25.80
C THR A 4 56.25 -66.28 24.63
N SER A 5 56.06 -64.95 24.46
CA SER A 5 57.03 -63.95 23.97
C SER A 5 57.01 -63.73 22.44
N THR A 6 57.09 -62.53 21.86
CA THR A 6 57.50 -61.17 22.28
C THR A 6 57.25 -60.30 21.03
N ASN A 7 56.59 -59.15 21.14
CA ASN A 7 57.19 -57.82 21.24
C ASN A 7 57.31 -57.06 19.90
N SER A 8 57.21 -55.74 20.02
CA SER A 8 57.79 -54.72 19.15
C SER A 8 56.96 -54.16 17.97
N THR A 9 56.25 -53.07 18.31
CA THR A 9 56.31 -51.74 17.67
C THR A 9 56.84 -51.60 16.24
N ALA A 10 56.00 -51.06 15.35
CA ALA A 10 56.38 -50.01 14.41
C ALA A 10 55.14 -49.26 13.87
N THR A 11 54.99 -48.02 14.33
CA THR A 11 54.59 -46.82 13.57
C THR A 11 53.83 -47.00 12.25
N SER A 12 52.61 -46.48 12.17
CA SER A 12 52.25 -45.64 11.02
C SER A 12 51.12 -44.66 11.36
N SER A 13 51.39 -43.40 11.07
CA SER A 13 50.48 -42.27 11.07
C SER A 13 49.26 -42.49 10.19
N ARG A 14 48.07 -42.11 10.66
CA ARG A 14 47.09 -41.24 9.96
C ARG A 14 45.72 -41.29 10.68
N ASN A 15 45.01 -40.17 10.57
CA ASN A 15 43.61 -39.93 10.95
C ASN A 15 43.37 -39.44 12.40
N ALA A 16 43.81 -38.22 12.68
CA ALA A 16 43.15 -37.39 13.69
C ALA A 16 41.95 -36.68 13.03
N ALA A 17 40.86 -37.41 12.83
CA ALA A 17 39.55 -36.79 12.75
C ALA A 17 39.13 -36.48 14.20
N SER A 18 39.18 -35.21 14.60
CA SER A 18 38.69 -34.78 15.91
C SER A 18 37.17 -34.90 15.95
N SER A 19 36.66 -36.07 16.32
CA SER A 19 35.24 -36.25 16.63
C SER A 19 34.93 -35.50 17.92
N LEU A 20 34.13 -34.44 17.82
CA LEU A 20 33.55 -33.77 18.98
C LEU A 20 32.76 -34.79 19.82
N PRO A 21 32.79 -34.70 21.16
CA PRO A 21 32.07 -35.65 22.01
C PRO A 21 30.57 -35.56 21.74
N GLU A 22 29.94 -36.71 21.53
CA GLU A 22 28.49 -36.82 21.36
C GLU A 22 27.79 -36.28 22.62
N ALA A 23 26.85 -35.36 22.42
CA ALA A 23 26.17 -34.69 23.51
C ALA A 23 25.44 -35.72 24.38
N THR A 24 25.75 -35.75 25.67
CA THR A 24 25.10 -36.68 26.61
C THR A 24 23.58 -36.46 26.62
N SER A 25 22.79 -37.52 26.83
CA SER A 25 21.32 -37.45 26.90
C SER A 25 20.80 -36.34 27.84
N ARG A 26 21.55 -36.06 28.92
CA ARG A 26 21.25 -34.98 29.86
C ARG A 26 21.43 -33.57 29.27
N GLN A 27 22.37 -33.39 28.34
CA GLN A 27 22.56 -32.13 27.60
C GLN A 27 21.51 -31.94 26.51
N LEU A 28 21.08 -33.02 25.85
CA LEU A 28 19.96 -32.98 24.89
C LEU A 28 18.65 -32.59 25.57
N SER A 29 18.36 -33.14 26.75
CA SER A 29 17.16 -32.80 27.53
C SER A 29 17.15 -31.33 27.99
N LYS A 30 18.29 -30.81 28.47
CA LYS A 30 18.40 -29.38 28.82
C LYS A 30 18.24 -28.46 27.62
N ARG A 31 18.76 -28.84 26.45
CA ARG A 31 18.59 -28.07 25.21
C ARG A 31 17.14 -28.04 24.76
N GLN A 32 16.45 -29.18 24.79
CA GLN A 32 15.01 -29.25 24.51
C GLN A 32 14.19 -28.37 25.45
N GLN A 33 14.52 -28.37 26.76
CA GLN A 33 13.86 -27.48 27.71
C GLN A 33 14.12 -26.00 27.41
N TYR A 34 15.35 -25.66 27.01
CA TYR A 34 15.69 -24.30 26.59
C TYR A 34 14.94 -23.88 25.33
N ASP A 35 14.87 -24.76 24.32
CA ASP A 35 14.11 -24.51 23.09
C ASP A 35 12.60 -24.39 23.37
N THR A 36 12.09 -25.17 24.32
CA THR A 36 10.67 -25.10 24.74
C THR A 36 10.37 -23.77 25.46
N MET A 37 11.30 -23.28 26.29
CA MET A 37 11.18 -21.94 26.91
C MET A 37 11.32 -20.82 25.87
N LEU A 38 12.25 -20.94 24.93
CA LEU A 38 12.45 -19.95 23.86
C LEU A 38 11.20 -19.83 22.97
N ASN A 39 10.57 -20.96 22.66
CA ASN A 39 9.33 -21.02 21.88
C ASN A 39 8.09 -20.59 22.70
N ALA A 40 8.16 -20.57 24.03
CA ALA A 40 7.09 -20.05 24.88
C ALA A 40 7.15 -18.52 25.02
N GLU A 41 8.36 -17.92 24.95
CA GLU A 41 8.55 -16.46 24.91
C GLU A 41 8.32 -15.86 23.50
N ALA A 42 8.60 -16.64 22.45
CA ALA A 42 8.09 -16.36 21.11
C ALA A 42 6.59 -16.68 21.08
N GLY A 43 5.80 -15.76 21.62
CA GLY A 43 4.36 -15.92 21.89
C GLY A 43 3.65 -16.77 20.85
N GLN A 44 2.79 -17.66 21.36
CA GLN A 44 1.80 -18.43 20.61
C GLN A 44 1.51 -17.74 19.29
N SER A 45 1.95 -18.37 18.20
CA SER A 45 1.61 -17.96 16.84
C SER A 45 0.13 -17.66 16.89
N SER A 46 -0.21 -16.37 16.85
CA SER A 46 -1.58 -15.90 16.94
C SER A 46 -2.34 -16.81 16.00
N SER A 47 -3.39 -17.45 16.51
CA SER A 47 -4.40 -18.03 15.64
C SER A 47 -4.86 -16.86 14.78
N SER A 48 -4.20 -16.71 13.63
CA SER A 48 -4.55 -15.80 12.58
C SER A 48 -5.91 -16.33 12.17
N THR A 49 -6.94 -15.76 12.77
CA THR A 49 -8.23 -15.67 12.13
C THR A 49 -7.89 -15.00 10.82
N SER A 50 -7.63 -15.80 9.79
CA SER A 50 -7.56 -15.35 8.42
C SER A 50 -8.97 -14.85 8.12
N LEU A 51 -9.22 -13.61 8.53
CA LEU A 51 -10.17 -12.74 7.87
C LEU A 51 -9.74 -12.87 6.41
N GLY A 52 -10.55 -13.57 5.62
CA GLY A 52 -10.19 -13.93 4.25
C GLY A 52 -9.72 -12.70 3.46
N SER A 53 -9.12 -12.92 2.29
CA SER A 53 -8.68 -11.79 1.46
C SER A 53 -9.77 -10.71 1.38
N PRO A 54 -9.44 -9.40 1.46
CA PRO A 54 -10.42 -8.32 1.32
C PRO A 54 -11.31 -8.49 0.07
N SER A 55 -10.76 -9.16 -0.95
CA SER A 55 -11.44 -9.52 -2.19
C SER A 55 -12.65 -10.45 -2.05
N SER A 56 -12.76 -11.17 -0.94
CA SER A 56 -13.90 -12.04 -0.61
C SER A 56 -15.10 -11.30 -0.01
N HIS A 57 -14.93 -10.04 0.40
CA HIS A 57 -15.98 -9.29 1.06
C HIS A 57 -17.06 -8.82 0.06
N PRO A 58 -18.38 -8.94 0.36
CA PRO A 58 -19.46 -8.60 -0.57
C PRO A 58 -19.44 -7.15 -1.09
N SER A 59 -18.93 -6.21 -0.31
CA SER A 59 -18.78 -4.79 -0.70
C SER A 59 -17.49 -4.49 -1.48
N TYR A 60 -16.54 -5.42 -1.56
CA TYR A 60 -15.27 -5.19 -2.26
C TYR A 60 -15.41 -4.92 -3.77
N PRO A 61 -16.32 -5.59 -4.52
CA PRO A 61 -16.48 -5.33 -5.96
C PRO A 61 -16.72 -3.86 -6.31
N ALA A 62 -17.38 -3.09 -5.44
CA ALA A 62 -17.64 -1.67 -5.66
C ALA A 62 -16.37 -0.81 -5.65
N VAL A 63 -15.34 -1.20 -4.87
CA VAL A 63 -14.08 -0.46 -4.75
C VAL A 63 -12.90 -1.13 -5.45
N ALA A 64 -13.06 -2.39 -5.89
CA ALA A 64 -11.98 -3.18 -6.47
C ALA A 64 -11.24 -2.48 -7.63
N PRO A 65 -11.91 -1.77 -8.57
CA PRO A 65 -11.20 -1.02 -9.61
C PRO A 65 -10.29 0.07 -9.03
N LEU A 66 -10.75 0.79 -7.99
CA LEU A 66 -9.98 1.84 -7.33
C LEU A 66 -8.83 1.27 -6.51
N CYS A 67 -9.05 0.19 -5.76
CA CYS A 67 -7.98 -0.47 -5.01
C CYS A 67 -6.84 -0.95 -5.92
N ARG A 68 -7.16 -1.42 -7.15
CA ARG A 68 -6.14 -1.81 -8.14
C ARG A 68 -5.43 -0.61 -8.76
N ARG A 69 -6.17 0.47 -9.05
CA ARG A 69 -5.63 1.68 -9.68
C ARG A 69 -4.78 2.52 -8.70
N TYR A 70 -5.16 2.53 -7.43
CA TYR A 70 -4.57 3.33 -6.36
C TYR A 70 -4.18 2.44 -5.17
N PRO A 71 -3.14 1.60 -5.31
CA PRO A 71 -2.77 0.61 -4.30
C PRO A 71 -2.39 1.23 -2.95
N THR A 72 -1.80 2.42 -2.95
CA THR A 72 -1.44 3.19 -1.75
C THR A 72 -2.66 3.67 -0.95
N GLN A 73 -3.83 3.75 -1.58
CA GLN A 73 -5.11 4.12 -0.97
C GLN A 73 -6.02 2.90 -0.76
N ALA A 74 -5.62 1.70 -1.17
CA ALA A 74 -6.55 0.56 -1.31
C ALA A 74 -7.22 0.15 -0.01
N SER A 75 -6.45 0.01 1.09
CA SER A 75 -7.01 -0.28 2.41
C SER A 75 -7.90 0.86 2.87
N ALA A 76 -7.46 2.10 2.63
CA ALA A 76 -8.17 3.28 3.09
C ALA A 76 -9.54 3.42 2.42
N VAL A 77 -9.56 3.34 1.09
CA VAL A 77 -10.78 3.38 0.27
C VAL A 77 -11.76 2.32 0.70
N PHE A 78 -11.31 1.08 0.90
CA PHE A 78 -12.21 0.01 1.26
C PHE A 78 -12.83 0.21 2.65
N GLN A 79 -12.01 0.57 3.64
CA GLN A 79 -12.48 0.77 5.00
C GLN A 79 -13.41 1.99 5.11
N THR A 80 -13.06 3.12 4.47
CA THR A 80 -13.94 4.30 4.41
C THR A 80 -15.24 3.98 3.68
N TYR A 81 -15.21 3.21 2.59
CA TYR A 81 -16.44 2.80 1.89
C TYR A 81 -17.35 1.96 2.79
N LEU A 82 -16.79 1.00 3.55
CA LEU A 82 -17.57 0.21 4.50
C LEU A 82 -18.17 1.09 5.61
N ASP A 83 -17.40 2.01 6.16
CA ASP A 83 -17.88 2.90 7.21
C ASP A 83 -18.97 3.86 6.71
N LEU A 84 -18.81 4.47 5.53
CA LEU A 84 -19.84 5.34 4.98
C LEU A 84 -21.12 4.57 4.59
N LYS A 85 -20.97 3.36 4.05
CA LYS A 85 -22.10 2.52 3.62
C LYS A 85 -22.87 1.91 4.79
N ASN A 86 -22.17 1.53 5.86
CA ASN A 86 -22.76 0.84 7.02
C ASN A 86 -22.95 1.78 8.23
N GLY A 87 -22.32 2.94 8.23
CA GLY A 87 -22.36 3.93 9.29
C GLY A 87 -23.78 4.45 9.50
N ALA A 88 -24.02 5.00 10.70
CA ALA A 88 -25.33 5.26 11.34
C ALA A 88 -26.32 6.12 10.52
N ALA A 89 -26.77 5.59 9.39
CA ALA A 89 -27.80 6.13 8.54
C ALA A 89 -27.55 7.57 8.04
N ALA A 90 -26.31 8.07 8.02
CA ALA A 90 -26.03 9.46 7.68
C ALA A 90 -26.02 9.73 6.16
N TRP A 91 -25.69 8.71 5.35
CA TRP A 91 -25.51 8.82 3.91
C TRP A 91 -26.63 8.08 3.15
N ASP A 92 -27.16 8.71 2.10
CA ASP A 92 -28.13 8.09 1.19
C ASP A 92 -27.45 7.58 -0.09
N THR A 93 -26.41 8.29 -0.55
CA THR A 93 -25.58 7.88 -1.69
C THR A 93 -24.13 7.77 -1.25
N VAL A 94 -23.46 6.69 -1.65
CA VAL A 94 -22.02 6.46 -1.43
C VAL A 94 -21.44 5.80 -2.68
N GLU A 95 -20.72 6.58 -3.48
CA GLU A 95 -20.18 6.19 -4.78
C GLU A 95 -18.64 6.29 -4.79
N PRO A 96 -17.91 5.18 -4.92
CA PRO A 96 -16.48 5.21 -5.14
C PRO A 96 -16.16 5.77 -6.53
N ILE A 97 -15.33 6.81 -6.60
CA ILE A 97 -14.95 7.47 -7.85
C ILE A 97 -13.43 7.61 -7.99
N ALA A 98 -12.95 7.71 -9.22
CA ALA A 98 -11.59 8.13 -9.52
C ALA A 98 -11.61 9.60 -9.91
N LEU A 99 -10.91 10.44 -9.14
CA LEU A 99 -10.69 11.83 -9.49
C LEU A 99 -9.45 11.91 -10.38
N SER A 100 -9.64 12.38 -11.61
CA SER A 100 -8.57 12.59 -12.57
C SER A 100 -8.90 13.80 -13.44
N THR A 101 -7.87 14.46 -13.96
CA THR A 101 -8.06 15.45 -15.02
C THR A 101 -8.77 14.80 -16.21
N PRO A 102 -9.76 15.45 -16.83
CA PRO A 102 -10.37 14.94 -18.05
C PRO A 102 -9.28 14.71 -19.08
N PRO A 103 -9.30 13.60 -19.84
CA PRO A 103 -8.35 13.43 -20.93
C PRO A 103 -8.58 14.59 -21.90
N GLN A 104 -7.63 15.53 -21.95
CA GLN A 104 -7.57 16.44 -23.08
C GLN A 104 -7.48 15.55 -24.31
N SER A 105 -8.45 15.70 -25.22
CA SER A 105 -8.56 14.92 -26.45
C SER A 105 -7.37 15.21 -27.36
N HIS A 106 -6.23 14.62 -27.02
CA HIS A 106 -5.15 14.34 -27.94
C HIS A 106 -5.45 12.99 -28.58
N LEU A 107 -5.65 13.01 -29.90
CA LEU A 107 -5.74 11.84 -30.75
C LEU A 107 -4.65 10.82 -30.38
N GLY A 108 -5.08 9.57 -30.15
CA GLY A 108 -4.27 8.38 -30.40
C GLY A 108 -3.09 8.16 -29.45
N ALA A 109 -3.36 7.64 -28.24
CA ALA A 109 -2.47 6.65 -27.67
C ALA A 109 -3.04 5.27 -28.02
N PRO A 110 -2.40 4.48 -28.91
CA PRO A 110 -2.86 3.13 -29.14
C PRO A 110 -2.76 2.38 -27.81
N ASN A 111 -3.84 1.71 -27.43
CA ASN A 111 -3.81 0.64 -26.45
C ASN A 111 -3.08 -0.55 -27.10
N GLU A 112 -1.79 -0.36 -27.40
CA GLU A 112 -0.91 -1.40 -27.85
C GLU A 112 -0.67 -2.30 -26.64
N ARG A 113 -1.56 -3.28 -26.47
CA ARG A 113 -1.13 -4.58 -25.96
C ARG A 113 -0.14 -5.10 -26.99
N VAL A 114 1.12 -4.65 -26.88
CA VAL A 114 2.22 -5.32 -27.56
C VAL A 114 2.34 -6.67 -26.86
N GLU A 115 1.66 -7.68 -27.39
CA GLU A 115 2.05 -9.07 -27.21
C GLU A 115 3.42 -9.23 -27.88
N LYS A 116 4.45 -8.69 -27.22
CA LYS A 116 5.82 -8.92 -27.61
C LYS A 116 6.06 -10.39 -27.30
N ASP A 117 6.31 -11.21 -28.31
CA ASP A 117 6.64 -12.62 -28.13
C ASP A 117 7.88 -12.71 -27.21
N LEU A 118 7.65 -13.10 -25.96
CA LEU A 118 8.65 -13.04 -24.89
C LEU A 118 9.66 -14.19 -24.98
N SER A 119 9.41 -15.17 -25.86
CA SER A 119 10.19 -16.41 -25.94
C SER A 119 11.60 -16.24 -26.53
N SER A 120 11.91 -15.10 -27.13
CA SER A 120 13.22 -14.82 -27.74
C SER A 120 14.03 -13.71 -27.06
N LEU A 121 13.58 -13.22 -25.89
CA LEU A 121 14.30 -12.17 -25.17
C LEU A 121 15.52 -12.76 -24.46
N SER A 122 16.66 -12.09 -24.58
CA SER A 122 17.81 -12.39 -23.72
C SER A 122 17.53 -11.96 -22.28
N ASP A 123 18.22 -12.56 -21.31
CA ASP A 123 18.07 -12.22 -19.89
C ASP A 123 18.27 -10.71 -19.63
N ALA A 124 19.24 -10.09 -20.30
CA ALA A 124 19.51 -8.66 -20.18
C ALA A 124 18.37 -7.78 -20.74
N GLU A 125 17.76 -8.18 -21.85
CA GLU A 125 16.61 -7.46 -22.42
C GLU A 125 15.36 -7.63 -21.56
N ALA A 126 15.17 -8.80 -20.98
CA ALA A 126 14.08 -9.07 -20.04
C ALA A 126 14.22 -8.20 -18.77
N GLU A 127 15.41 -8.14 -18.17
CA GLU A 127 15.68 -7.27 -17.02
C GLU A 127 15.47 -5.79 -17.34
N ALA A 128 15.93 -5.32 -18.51
CA ALA A 128 15.71 -3.94 -18.94
C ALA A 128 14.23 -3.60 -19.08
N LEU A 129 13.42 -4.50 -19.67
CA LEU A 129 11.97 -4.34 -19.79
C LEU A 129 11.28 -4.35 -18.43
N VAL A 130 11.69 -5.24 -17.52
CA VAL A 130 11.17 -5.26 -16.15
C VAL A 130 11.46 -3.93 -15.48
N GLN A 131 12.70 -3.43 -15.57
CA GLN A 131 13.10 -2.16 -14.95
C GLN A 131 12.32 -0.98 -15.55
N GLU A 132 12.19 -0.91 -16.88
CA GLU A 132 11.41 0.12 -17.56
C GLU A 132 9.95 0.12 -17.07
N ARG A 133 9.33 -1.07 -16.98
CA ARG A 133 7.95 -1.21 -16.49
C ARG A 133 7.83 -0.85 -15.02
N LEU A 134 8.79 -1.21 -14.20
CA LEU A 134 8.82 -0.90 -12.77
C LEU A 134 8.96 0.61 -12.55
N GLU A 135 9.82 1.29 -13.32
CA GLU A 135 9.95 2.75 -13.31
C GLU A 135 8.69 3.45 -13.84
N ALA A 136 8.06 2.93 -14.90
CA ALA A 136 6.80 3.45 -15.40
C ALA A 136 5.66 3.29 -14.38
N LEU A 137 5.62 2.17 -13.64
CA LEU A 137 4.66 1.93 -12.56
C LEU A 137 4.91 2.86 -11.38
N LYS A 138 6.17 3.03 -10.94
CA LYS A 138 6.55 3.96 -9.87
C LYS A 138 6.13 5.40 -10.15
N LYS A 139 6.07 5.82 -11.43
CA LYS A 139 5.62 7.14 -11.88
C LYS A 139 4.10 7.27 -12.06
N ARG A 140 3.37 6.14 -12.19
CA ARG A 140 1.90 6.14 -12.38
C ARG A 140 1.13 5.96 -11.08
N VAL A 141 1.74 5.37 -10.06
CA VAL A 141 1.10 5.21 -8.75
C VAL A 141 1.11 6.56 -8.05
N ALA A 142 -0.06 7.18 -7.92
CA ALA A 142 -0.24 8.39 -7.13
C ALA A 142 0.30 8.16 -5.71
N ARG A 143 1.38 8.88 -5.37
CA ARG A 143 1.99 8.90 -4.04
C ARG A 143 1.26 9.90 -3.13
N LEU A 144 -0.06 9.73 -3.03
CA LEU A 144 -0.87 10.59 -2.17
C LEU A 144 -0.33 10.52 -0.74
N GLY A 145 0.20 11.64 -0.24
CA GLY A 145 0.81 11.77 1.07
C GLY A 145 2.06 10.93 1.35
N LEU A 146 2.71 10.34 0.33
CA LEU A 146 4.02 9.67 0.50
C LEU A 146 5.12 10.65 0.08
N VAL A 147 5.94 11.09 1.04
CA VAL A 147 6.99 12.07 0.80
C VAL A 147 8.14 11.43 0.02
N ASN A 148 8.46 11.98 -1.16
CA ASN A 148 9.74 11.71 -1.82
C ASN A 148 10.72 12.79 -1.35
N SER A 149 11.71 12.41 -0.56
CA SER A 149 12.83 13.28 -0.20
C SER A 149 13.81 13.40 -1.37
N SER A 150 13.39 14.02 -2.47
CA SER A 150 14.27 14.38 -3.57
C SER A 150 14.67 15.83 -3.43
N GLY A 151 15.71 16.14 -2.63
CA GLY A 151 16.11 17.49 -2.22
C GLY A 151 16.41 18.50 -3.34
N LYS A 152 15.37 18.95 -4.04
CA LYS A 152 15.32 20.09 -4.94
C LYS A 152 14.82 21.31 -4.14
N GLY A 153 14.90 22.50 -4.73
CA GLY A 153 14.40 23.72 -4.08
C GLY A 153 12.89 23.65 -3.79
N ALA A 154 12.47 24.25 -2.67
CA ALA A 154 11.11 24.16 -2.13
C ALA A 154 9.98 24.63 -3.07
N GLU A 155 10.27 25.47 -4.07
CA GLU A 155 9.28 25.95 -5.04
C GLU A 155 9.07 24.96 -6.20
N GLY A 156 10.16 24.42 -6.77
CA GLY A 156 10.07 23.44 -7.85
C GLY A 156 9.53 22.08 -7.40
N GLU A 157 9.77 21.70 -6.13
CA GLU A 157 9.18 20.48 -5.55
C GLU A 157 7.66 20.57 -5.43
N GLN A 158 7.13 21.74 -5.03
CA GLN A 158 5.69 21.93 -4.85
C GLN A 158 4.91 21.83 -6.16
N GLU A 159 5.43 22.43 -7.24
CA GLU A 159 4.81 22.36 -8.57
C GLU A 159 4.88 20.95 -9.15
N GLU A 160 6.02 20.26 -9.00
CA GLU A 160 6.21 18.89 -9.49
C GLU A 160 5.22 17.91 -8.81
N GLU A 161 4.94 18.08 -7.52
CA GLU A 161 3.96 17.27 -6.78
C GLU A 161 2.51 17.56 -7.12
N GLU A 162 2.19 18.84 -7.32
CA GLU A 162 0.87 19.25 -7.79
C GLU A 162 0.60 18.59 -9.15
N GLU A 163 1.55 18.71 -10.09
CA GLU A 163 1.45 18.11 -11.43
C GLU A 163 1.41 16.57 -11.37
N GLU A 164 2.23 15.93 -10.53
CA GLU A 164 2.23 14.48 -10.34
C GLU A 164 0.84 13.99 -9.90
N LEU A 165 0.22 14.66 -8.92
CA LEU A 165 -1.10 14.28 -8.43
C LEU A 165 -2.19 14.56 -9.48
N LEU A 166 -2.12 15.66 -10.22
CA LEU A 166 -3.06 15.98 -11.30
C LEU A 166 -3.00 14.94 -12.44
N LYS A 167 -1.82 14.42 -12.73
CA LYS A 167 -1.59 13.41 -13.76
C LYS A 167 -1.99 12.00 -13.32
N ALA A 168 -1.65 11.63 -12.09
CA ALA A 168 -1.96 10.29 -11.57
C ALA A 168 -3.44 10.17 -11.16
N GLY A 169 -4.03 11.26 -10.68
CA GLY A 169 -5.34 11.27 -10.04
C GLY A 169 -5.32 10.57 -8.68
N LEU A 170 -6.50 10.37 -8.09
CA LEU A 170 -6.64 9.72 -6.80
C LEU A 170 -8.02 9.04 -6.64
N ALA A 171 -8.13 8.14 -5.67
CA ALA A 171 -9.41 7.53 -5.32
C ALA A 171 -10.16 8.44 -4.33
N ALA A 172 -11.45 8.60 -4.55
CA ALA A 172 -12.32 9.33 -3.65
C ALA A 172 -13.66 8.60 -3.50
N ILE A 173 -14.46 9.06 -2.55
CA ILE A 173 -15.85 8.64 -2.41
C ILE A 173 -16.71 9.89 -2.52
N LYS A 174 -17.56 9.91 -3.53
CA LYS A 174 -18.62 10.91 -3.67
C LYS A 174 -19.80 10.41 -2.84
N GLY A 175 -20.17 11.18 -1.82
CA GLY A 175 -21.27 10.82 -0.94
C GLY A 175 -22.30 11.94 -0.87
N ARG A 176 -23.55 11.59 -0.56
CA ARG A 176 -24.55 12.57 -0.15
C ARG A 176 -25.14 12.13 1.19
N ARG A 177 -25.34 13.11 2.07
CA ARG A 177 -26.03 12.90 3.34
C ARG A 177 -27.54 12.96 3.11
N LYS A 178 -28.32 12.24 3.91
CA LYS A 178 -29.79 12.13 3.74
C LYS A 178 -30.52 13.48 3.60
N ASP A 179 -30.08 14.49 4.34
CA ASP A 179 -30.72 15.82 4.35
C ASP A 179 -29.92 16.86 3.54
N ALA A 180 -28.82 16.44 2.90
CA ALA A 180 -27.98 17.33 2.10
C ALA A 180 -28.45 17.38 0.65
N LYS A 181 -28.44 18.58 0.07
CA LYS A 181 -28.77 18.79 -1.35
C LYS A 181 -27.58 18.57 -2.28
N ALA A 182 -26.37 18.75 -1.75
CA ALA A 182 -25.12 18.61 -2.48
C ALA A 182 -24.39 17.33 -2.08
N TYR A 183 -23.62 16.80 -3.01
CA TYR A 183 -22.66 15.75 -2.79
C TYR A 183 -21.38 16.33 -2.17
N GLU A 184 -20.80 15.61 -1.23
CA GLU A 184 -19.50 15.89 -0.63
C GLU A 184 -18.47 14.90 -1.19
N ILE A 185 -17.22 15.34 -1.27
CA ILE A 185 -16.10 14.47 -1.64
C ILE A 185 -15.33 14.05 -0.39
N VAL A 186 -15.14 12.74 -0.22
CA VAL A 186 -14.34 12.14 0.83
C VAL A 186 -13.06 11.56 0.24
N ILE A 187 -11.91 11.90 0.82
CA ILE A 187 -10.58 11.43 0.42
C ILE A 187 -10.07 10.46 1.49
N PRO A 188 -9.99 9.15 1.18
CA PRO A 188 -9.47 8.15 2.11
C PRO A 188 -7.96 8.22 2.22
N LEU A 189 -7.46 8.27 3.46
CA LEU A 189 -6.05 8.35 3.80
C LEU A 189 -5.74 7.41 4.97
N THR A 190 -4.50 6.96 5.05
CA THR A 190 -3.90 6.35 6.24
C THR A 190 -3.23 7.44 7.07
N ILE A 191 -3.08 7.21 8.38
CA ILE A 191 -2.42 8.18 9.28
C ILE A 191 -0.96 8.49 8.89
N THR A 192 -0.31 7.58 8.15
CA THR A 192 1.06 7.74 7.65
C THR A 192 1.17 8.61 6.40
N GLN A 193 0.04 8.99 5.78
CA GLN A 193 0.03 9.84 4.60
C GLN A 193 -0.02 11.32 5.01
N HIS A 194 1.02 12.06 4.62
CA HIS A 194 1.17 13.48 4.91
C HIS A 194 0.83 14.33 3.68
N LEU A 195 -0.34 14.98 3.69
CA LEU A 195 -0.72 15.89 2.61
C LEU A 195 -0.02 17.25 2.74
N ARG A 196 0.52 17.72 1.63
CA ARG A 196 1.11 19.07 1.50
C ARG A 196 0.14 20.05 0.86
N ALA A 197 0.44 21.34 1.00
CA ALA A 197 -0.39 22.43 0.45
C ALA A 197 -0.58 22.32 -1.08
N SER A 198 0.49 21.98 -1.81
CA SER A 198 0.46 21.69 -3.25
C SER A 198 -0.53 20.57 -3.60
N GLN A 199 -0.52 19.49 -2.81
CA GLN A 199 -1.43 18.36 -3.00
C GLN A 199 -2.89 18.74 -2.70
N PHE A 200 -3.15 19.57 -1.69
CA PHE A 200 -4.50 20.11 -1.46
C PHE A 200 -5.00 20.94 -2.64
N LYS A 201 -4.15 21.78 -3.22
CA LYS A 201 -4.49 22.56 -4.42
C LYS A 201 -4.83 21.66 -5.62
N ALA A 202 -4.03 20.61 -5.85
CA ALA A 202 -4.34 19.59 -6.85
C ALA A 202 -5.66 18.86 -6.55
N ILE A 203 -5.92 18.49 -5.29
CA ILE A 203 -7.18 17.84 -4.88
C ILE A 203 -8.39 18.73 -5.23
N PHE A 204 -8.37 20.01 -4.84
CA PHE A 204 -9.47 20.92 -5.16
C PHE A 204 -9.64 21.09 -6.67
N THR A 205 -8.54 21.19 -7.43
CA THR A 205 -8.57 21.25 -8.90
C THR A 205 -9.24 20.02 -9.52
N LEU A 206 -8.93 18.82 -9.00
CA LEU A 206 -9.55 17.58 -9.44
C LEU A 206 -11.04 17.49 -9.08
N ILE A 207 -11.42 18.01 -7.90
CA ILE A 207 -12.82 18.09 -7.46
C ILE A 207 -13.61 19.03 -8.37
N ASP A 208 -13.08 20.22 -8.66
CA ASP A 208 -13.71 21.18 -9.57
C ASP A 208 -13.89 20.58 -10.97
N ALA A 209 -12.86 19.91 -11.48
CA ALA A 209 -12.93 19.21 -12.77
C ALA A 209 -14.00 18.11 -12.77
N HIS A 210 -14.11 17.33 -11.70
CA HIS A 210 -15.15 16.31 -11.57
C HIS A 210 -16.56 16.91 -11.46
N ALA A 211 -16.72 17.96 -10.66
CA ALA A 211 -17.99 18.66 -10.50
C ALA A 211 -18.51 19.21 -11.85
N ALA A 212 -17.61 19.72 -12.69
CA ALA A 212 -17.94 20.18 -14.04
C ALA A 212 -18.43 19.07 -14.99
N THR A 213 -18.12 17.80 -14.70
CA THR A 213 -18.58 16.64 -15.48
C THR A 213 -19.86 15.99 -14.94
N CYS A 214 -20.33 16.40 -13.76
CA CYS A 214 -21.52 15.84 -13.14
C CYS A 214 -22.80 16.28 -13.90
N PRO A 215 -23.82 15.41 -14.01
CA PRO A 215 -25.05 15.71 -14.71
C PRO A 215 -25.87 16.81 -14.01
N SER A 216 -26.74 17.47 -14.77
CA SER A 216 -27.66 18.48 -14.24
C SER A 216 -28.61 17.86 -13.21
N GLY A 217 -28.35 18.09 -11.92
CA GLY A 217 -29.07 17.49 -10.80
C GLY A 217 -28.15 16.94 -9.70
N GLU A 218 -26.87 16.73 -10.01
CA GLU A 218 -25.86 16.31 -9.03
C GLU A 218 -24.88 17.44 -8.75
N GLN A 219 -25.24 18.31 -7.81
CA GLN A 219 -24.35 19.38 -7.38
C GLN A 219 -23.31 18.80 -6.42
N VAL A 220 -22.03 18.93 -6.74
CA VAL A 220 -20.92 18.63 -5.82
C VAL A 220 -20.52 19.92 -5.12
N ASP A 221 -20.40 19.89 -3.79
CA ASP A 221 -19.83 21.00 -3.03
C ASP A 221 -18.31 20.96 -3.18
N THR A 222 -17.75 22.01 -3.79
CA THR A 222 -16.30 22.15 -4.01
C THR A 222 -15.63 23.08 -3.01
N SER A 223 -16.40 23.69 -2.10
CA SER A 223 -15.89 24.60 -1.08
C SER A 223 -15.06 23.89 -0.01
N HIS A 224 -15.21 22.58 0.13
CA HIS A 224 -14.52 21.78 1.11
C HIS A 224 -14.35 20.33 0.64
N VAL A 225 -13.48 19.61 1.34
CA VAL A 225 -13.25 18.18 1.17
C VAL A 225 -13.20 17.51 2.54
N LEU A 226 -13.77 16.32 2.66
CA LEU A 226 -13.64 15.50 3.87
C LEU A 226 -12.43 14.58 3.73
N LEU A 227 -11.53 14.60 4.71
CA LEU A 227 -10.46 13.63 4.82
C LEU A 227 -10.89 12.53 5.78
N ALA A 228 -10.93 11.29 5.31
CA ALA A 228 -11.17 10.12 6.14
C ALA A 228 -9.82 9.47 6.47
N ILE A 229 -9.32 9.71 7.68
CA ILE A 229 -8.01 9.23 8.12
C ILE A 229 -8.17 7.94 8.91
N ILE A 230 -7.46 6.90 8.47
CA ILE A 230 -7.50 5.57 9.03
C ILE A 230 -6.25 5.31 9.86
N ALA A 231 -6.45 4.96 11.12
CA ALA A 231 -5.42 4.49 12.01
C ALA A 231 -5.20 2.97 11.84
N PRO A 232 -4.03 2.43 12.29
CA PRO A 232 -3.70 1.00 12.14
C PRO A 232 -4.67 0.04 12.86
N ASP A 233 -5.40 0.52 13.85
CA ASP A 233 -6.44 -0.21 14.57
C ASP A 233 -7.81 -0.19 13.85
N SER A 234 -7.85 0.31 12.61
CA SER A 234 -9.05 0.51 11.78
C SER A 234 -10.00 1.61 12.28
N THR A 235 -9.57 2.44 13.25
CA THR A 235 -10.32 3.64 13.63
C THR A 235 -10.33 4.65 12.48
N LEU A 236 -11.50 5.22 12.20
CA LEU A 236 -11.73 6.26 11.20
C LEU A 236 -12.01 7.60 11.87
N VAL A 237 -11.32 8.64 11.43
CA VAL A 237 -11.57 10.03 11.84
C VAL A 237 -11.78 10.90 10.61
N TYR A 238 -12.81 11.74 10.65
CA TYR A 238 -13.18 12.64 9.57
C TYR A 238 -12.79 14.08 9.88
N TYR A 239 -12.04 14.72 8.99
CA TYR A 239 -11.70 16.14 9.05
C TYR A 239 -12.28 16.86 7.86
N LEU A 240 -12.94 17.99 8.09
CA LEU A 240 -13.39 18.88 7.02
C LEU A 240 -12.30 19.92 6.74
N VAL A 241 -11.85 19.97 5.49
CA VAL A 241 -10.84 20.93 5.02
C VAL A 241 -11.48 21.84 3.99
N SER A 242 -11.55 23.13 4.27
CA SER A 242 -12.12 24.12 3.36
C SER A 242 -11.08 24.64 2.37
N GLN A 243 -11.54 24.98 1.16
CA GLN A 243 -10.75 25.67 0.16
C GLN A 243 -10.29 27.03 0.69
N GLY A 244 -9.05 27.41 0.41
CA GLY A 244 -8.48 28.68 0.89
C GLY A 244 -7.99 28.66 2.34
N MET A 245 -7.87 27.50 2.98
CA MET A 245 -7.23 27.37 4.29
C MET A 245 -5.77 27.86 4.22
N VAL A 246 -5.47 28.93 4.96
CA VAL A 246 -4.12 29.51 5.06
C VAL A 246 -3.48 29.03 6.37
N LYS A 247 -2.16 28.86 6.36
CA LYS A 247 -1.39 28.58 7.58
C LYS A 247 -1.70 29.66 8.63
N PRO A 248 -1.95 29.30 9.90
CA PRO A 248 -2.10 30.27 10.97
C PRO A 248 -0.89 31.20 11.01
N ILE A 249 -1.13 32.50 10.96
CA ILE A 249 -0.11 33.52 11.18
C ILE A 249 0.09 33.58 12.70
N ASN A 250 1.28 33.20 13.17
CA ASN A 250 1.72 33.44 14.55
C ASN A 250 2.57 34.72 14.58
#